data_AF-A0A953P9Q8-F1
#
_entry.id   AF-A0A953P9Q8-F1
#
_cell.length_a   1.000
_cell.length_b   1.000
_cell.length_c   1.000
_cell.angle_alpha   90.00
_cell.angle_beta   90.00
_cell.angle_gamma   90.00
#
_symmetry.space_group_name_H-M   'P 1'
#
loop_
_entity.id
_entity.type
_entity.pdbx_description
1 polymer ?
#
loop_
_entity_poly.entity_id
_entity_poly.type
_entity_poly.pdbx_seq_one_letter_code
_entity_poly.pdbx_strand_id
1 'polypeptide(L)' 'MSANKKGKREYLNDVEMKNFAAKLNSYFETSVEIPRIRVGERQTIETLINEEALLFAKYLRNEKKEWRPRMGIID' A
#
# COMPACT_ATOMS: atom_id res chain seq x y z
N MET A 1 -32.25 -5.39 10.67
CA MET A 1 -31.26 -4.32 10.93
C MET A 1 -29.89 -4.97 11.08
N SER A 2 -28.84 -4.43 10.47
CA SER A 2 -27.47 -4.96 10.62
C SER A 2 -27.02 -4.87 12.08
N ALA A 3 -26.42 -5.94 12.60
CA ALA A 3 -26.00 -6.04 14.01
C ALA A 3 -24.94 -4.99 14.41
N ASN A 4 -24.20 -4.44 13.44
CA ASN A 4 -23.09 -3.53 13.71
C ASN A 4 -23.43 -2.04 13.51
N LYS A 5 -24.70 -1.72 13.31
CA LYS A 5 -25.15 -0.33 13.10
C LYS A 5 -25.23 0.42 14.43
N LYS A 6 -24.46 1.49 14.60
CA LYS A 6 -24.58 2.42 15.75
C LYS A 6 -25.11 3.76 15.25
N GLY A 7 -26.37 4.05 15.56
CA GLY A 7 -27.08 5.23 15.05
C GLY A 7 -27.21 5.18 13.52
N LYS A 8 -26.65 6.18 12.82
CA LYS A 8 -26.64 6.27 11.35
C LYS A 8 -25.36 5.70 10.70
N ARG A 9 -24.45 5.11 11.48
CA ARG A 9 -23.14 4.63 11.01
C ARG A 9 -23.05 3.11 11.09
N GLU A 10 -22.36 2.51 10.13
CA GLU A 10 -21.97 1.11 10.15
C GLU A 10 -20.51 0.99 10.55
N TYR A 11 -20.22 -0.01 11.37
CA TYR A 11 -18.88 -0.29 11.88
C TYR A 11 -18.55 -1.74 11.57
N LEU A 12 -17.26 -2.03 11.41
CA LEU A 12 -16.80 -3.40 11.52
C LEU A 12 -16.86 -3.80 12.99
N ASN A 13 -17.38 -4.98 13.28
CA ASN A 13 -17.21 -5.57 14.60
C ASN A 13 -15.77 -6.08 14.79
N ASP A 14 -15.45 -6.52 16.00
CA ASP A 14 -14.08 -6.94 16.34
C ASP A 14 -13.58 -8.11 15.48
N VAL A 15 -14.48 -9.03 15.11
CA VAL A 15 -14.16 -10.18 14.25
C VAL A 15 -13.87 -9.71 12.82
N GLU A 16 -14.71 -8.86 12.27
CA GLU A 16 -14.54 -8.27 10.94
C GLU A 16 -13.29 -7.39 10.87
N MET A 17 -13.02 -6.59 11.89
CA MET A 17 -11.83 -5.76 11.98
C MET A 17 -10.56 -6.61 12.01
N LYS A 18 -10.53 -7.66 12.84
CA LYS A 18 -9.38 -8.59 12.90
C LYS A 18 -9.17 -9.30 11.56
N ASN A 19 -10.24 -9.77 10.93
CA ASN A 19 -10.18 -10.40 9.62
C ASN A 19 -9.72 -9.43 8.53
N PHE A 20 -10.18 -8.18 8.57
CA PHE A 20 -9.75 -7.13 7.66
C PHE A 20 -8.27 -6.83 7.83
N ALA A 21 -7.79 -6.61 9.05
CA ALA A 21 -6.39 -6.34 9.35
C ALA A 21 -5.48 -7.49 8.89
N ALA A 22 -5.88 -8.75 9.14
CA ALA A 22 -5.14 -9.92 8.69
C ALA A 22 -5.04 -9.99 7.15
N LYS A 23 -6.16 -9.77 6.45
CA LYS A 23 -6.19 -9.75 4.98
C LYS A 23 -5.35 -8.61 4.42
N LEU A 24 -5.45 -7.42 4.99
CA LEU A 24 -4.67 -6.26 4.58
C LEU A 24 -3.16 -6.49 4.74
N ASN A 25 -2.74 -7.04 5.88
CA ASN A 25 -1.34 -7.38 6.10
C ASN A 25 -0.86 -8.44 5.11
N SER A 26 -1.66 -9.49 4.86
CA SER A 26 -1.31 -10.49 3.85
C SER A 26 -1.23 -9.91 2.44
N TYR A 27 -2.04 -8.91 2.12
CA TYR A 27 -2.01 -8.21 0.84
C TYR A 27 -0.70 -7.44 0.65
N PHE A 28 -0.20 -6.77 1.70
CA PHE A 28 1.07 -6.05 1.65
C PHE A 28 2.28 -6.95 1.38
N GLU A 29 2.20 -8.24 1.77
CA GLU A 29 3.21 -9.25 1.49
C GLU A 29 3.13 -9.85 0.09
N THR A 30 2.06 -9.57 -0.67
CA THR A 30 1.97 -10.05 -2.06
C THR A 30 3.06 -9.41 -2.92
N SER A 31 3.63 -10.21 -3.82
CA SER A 31 4.73 -9.77 -4.69
C SER A 31 4.22 -9.28 -6.04
N VAL A 32 4.78 -8.17 -6.51
CA VAL A 32 4.53 -7.59 -7.83
C VAL A 32 5.78 -7.65 -8.70
N GLU A 33 5.60 -7.72 -10.03
CA GLU A 33 6.67 -7.75 -11.04
C GLU A 33 7.15 -6.33 -11.37
N ILE A 34 7.52 -5.59 -10.32
CA ILE A 34 8.10 -4.27 -10.42
C ILE A 34 9.50 -4.34 -9.81
N PRO A 35 10.56 -4.02 -10.58
CA PRO A 35 11.93 -4.09 -10.09
C PRO A 35 12.18 -3.21 -8.85
N ARG A 36 12.99 -3.74 -7.92
CA ARG A 36 13.47 -3.00 -6.75
C ARG A 36 14.49 -1.94 -7.16
N ILE A 37 14.63 -0.88 -6.35
CA ILE A 37 15.69 0.13 -6.56
C ILE A 37 17.09 -0.49 -6.46
N ARG A 38 17.26 -1.50 -5.57
CA ARG A 38 18.56 -2.14 -5.34
C ARG A 38 18.82 -3.30 -6.30
N VAL A 39 18.28 -4.48 -6.01
CA VAL A 39 18.46 -5.72 -6.77
C VAL A 39 17.17 -6.53 -6.65
N GLY A 40 16.73 -7.11 -7.78
CA GLY A 40 15.58 -8.01 -7.84
C GLY A 40 14.50 -7.54 -8.82
N GLU A 41 13.92 -8.49 -9.52
CA GLU A 41 12.87 -8.26 -10.53
C GLU A 41 11.47 -8.17 -9.91
N ARG A 42 11.31 -8.57 -8.64
CA ARG A 42 10.05 -8.57 -7.89
C ARG A 42 10.21 -8.03 -6.48
N GLN A 43 9.12 -7.52 -5.92
CA GLN A 43 9.08 -7.03 -4.54
C GLN A 43 7.69 -7.10 -3.94
N THR A 44 7.61 -7.07 -2.61
CA THR A 44 6.31 -6.97 -1.91
C THR A 44 5.68 -5.60 -2.15
N ILE A 45 4.35 -5.52 -2.07
CA ILE A 45 3.64 -4.23 -2.15
C ILE A 45 4.16 -3.27 -1.06
N GLU A 46 4.42 -3.76 0.15
CA GLU A 46 5.00 -2.93 1.22
C GLU A 46 6.36 -2.33 0.82
N THR A 47 7.25 -3.16 0.26
CA THR A 47 8.56 -2.70 -0.20
C THR A 47 8.41 -1.64 -1.29
N LEU A 48 7.50 -1.86 -2.24
CA LEU A 48 7.22 -0.90 -3.31
C LEU A 48 6.74 0.45 -2.76
N ILE A 49 5.79 0.45 -1.81
CA ILE A 49 5.30 1.68 -1.16
C ILE A 49 6.45 2.44 -0.50
N ASN A 50 7.30 1.74 0.26
CA ASN A 50 8.45 2.34 0.94
C ASN A 50 9.47 2.93 -0.04
N GLU A 51 9.74 2.22 -1.14
CA GLU A 51 10.64 2.71 -2.19
C GLU A 51 10.06 3.91 -2.95
N GLU A 52 8.74 3.93 -3.23
CA GLU A 52 8.08 5.11 -3.82
C GLU A 52 8.16 6.33 -2.91
N ALA A 53 7.87 6.16 -1.62
CA ALA A 53 7.99 7.24 -0.64
C ALA A 53 9.43 7.79 -0.58
N LEU A 54 10.43 6.91 -0.63
CA LEU A 54 11.84 7.31 -0.71
C LEU A 54 12.13 8.11 -1.97
N LEU A 55 11.71 7.63 -3.16
CA LEU A 55 11.95 8.31 -4.42
C LEU A 55 11.26 9.68 -4.48
N PHE A 56 10.05 9.78 -3.96
CA PHE A 56 9.32 11.04 -3.84
C PHE A 56 10.04 12.01 -2.90
N ALA A 57 10.50 11.55 -1.75
CA ALA A 57 11.27 12.38 -0.81
C ALA A 57 12.59 12.89 -1.42
N LYS A 58 13.29 12.06 -2.22
CA LYS A 58 14.48 12.49 -2.96
C LYS A 58 14.18 13.58 -3.99
N TYR A 59 13.05 13.47 -4.68
CA TYR A 59 12.60 14.51 -5.61
C TYR A 59 12.33 15.83 -4.88
N LEU A 60 11.60 15.80 -3.75
CA LEU A 60 11.34 16.99 -2.94
C LEU A 60 12.62 17.67 -2.42
N ARG A 61 13.69 16.90 -2.18
CA ARG A 61 15.01 17.41 -1.76
C ARG A 61 15.92 17.83 -2.93
N ASN A 62 15.42 17.84 -4.16
CA ASN A 62 16.22 18.08 -5.38
C ASN A 62 17.38 17.07 -5.57
N GLU A 63 17.34 15.91 -4.92
CA GLU A 63 18.31 14.81 -5.12
C GLU A 63 17.99 13.99 -6.38
N LYS A 64 16.77 14.11 -6.90
CA LYS A 64 16.29 13.47 -8.12
C LYS A 64 15.56 14.49 -8.98
N LYS A 65 15.90 14.56 -10.28
CA LYS A 65 15.34 15.55 -11.21
C LYS A 65 13.84 15.38 -11.48
N GLU A 66 13.39 14.13 -11.56
CA GLU A 66 11.99 13.78 -11.83
C GLU A 66 11.58 12.62 -10.93
N TRP A 67 10.35 12.63 -10.44
CA TRP A 67 9.72 11.46 -9.85
C TRP A 67 8.54 11.04 -10.73
N ARG A 68 8.55 9.78 -11.16
CA ARG A 68 7.47 9.14 -11.90
C ARG A 68 7.08 7.89 -11.10
N PRO A 69 5.82 7.78 -10.62
CA PRO A 69 5.36 6.59 -9.92
C PRO A 69 5.60 5.34 -10.77
N ARG A 70 6.17 4.27 -10.18
CA ARG A 70 6.38 3.00 -10.90
C ARG A 70 5.09 2.18 -11.05
N MET A 71 4.06 2.49 -10.26
CA MET A 71 2.70 2.03 -10.55
C MET A 71 2.01 3.06 -11.44
N GLY A 72 1.50 2.61 -12.59
CA GLY A 72 0.66 3.45 -13.43
C GLY A 72 -0.60 3.88 -12.69
N ILE A 73 -1.12 5.06 -13.05
CA ILE A 73 -2.50 5.41 -12.73
C ILE A 73 -3.35 4.40 -13.53
N ILE A 74 -4.15 3.61 -12.81
CA ILE A 74 -5.16 2.75 -13.44
C ILE A 74 -6.26 3.71 -13.91
N ASP A 75 -6.42 3.84 -15.23
CA ASP A 75 -7.55 4.55 -15.85
C ASP A 75 -8.89 3.88 -15.51
#